data_AF-A0A3M6TJG9-F1
#
_entry.id   AF-A0A3M6TJG9-F1
#
_cell.length_a   1.000
_cell.length_b   1.000
_cell.length_c   1.000
_cell.angle_alpha   90.00
_cell.angle_beta   90.00
_cell.angle_gamma   90.00
#
_symmetry.space_group_name_H-M   'P 1'
#
loop_
_entity.id
_entity.type
_entity.pdbx_description
1 polymer ?
#
loop_
_entity_poly.entity_id
_entity_poly.type
_entity_poly.pdbx_seq_one_letter_code
_entity_poly.pdbx_strand_id
1 'polypeptide(L)'
;MSSNISYIVVLCLLYGVLNLPPALTLQCFACLEYPGSQDSCASASVVQCPSFFDSCMTMVASAEYYGMQYTTTAKNCSSSIYGCDESVMCGYVQTSVSGSGGSLKSCSLNCCSGDLCN
;
A
#
# COMPACT_ATOMS: atom_id res chain seq x y z
N MET A 1 -23.19 -52.31 11.81
CA MET A 1 -21.77 -51.96 12.02
C MET A 1 -21.47 -50.70 11.21
N SER A 2 -21.68 -49.51 11.80
CA SER A 2 -21.43 -48.22 11.15
C SER A 2 -21.04 -47.21 12.22
N SER A 3 -19.80 -47.26 12.70
CA SER A 3 -19.29 -46.30 13.71
C SER A 3 -17.80 -45.99 13.60
N ASN A 4 -17.13 -46.30 12.48
CA ASN A 4 -15.69 -46.05 12.32
C ASN A 4 -15.35 -44.77 11.55
N ILE A 5 -16.33 -44.14 10.89
CA ILE A 5 -16.10 -42.91 10.11
C ILE A 5 -16.08 -41.67 11.02
N SER A 6 -16.78 -41.72 12.16
CA SER A 6 -16.90 -40.58 13.08
C SER A 6 -15.62 -40.27 13.85
N TYR A 7 -14.81 -41.29 14.15
CA TYR A 7 -13.58 -41.11 14.94
C TYR A 7 -12.43 -40.48 14.12
N ILE A 8 -12.37 -40.76 12.82
CA ILE A 8 -11.29 -40.26 11.95
C ILE A 8 -11.41 -38.75 11.71
N VAL A 9 -12.63 -38.23 11.58
CA VAL A 9 -12.88 -36.79 11.37
C VAL A 9 -12.54 -35.97 12.62
N VAL A 10 -12.78 -36.53 13.81
CA VAL A 10 -12.52 -35.86 15.09
C VAL A 10 -11.01 -35.80 15.40
N LEU A 11 -10.23 -36.80 14.98
CA LEU A 11 -8.78 -36.76 15.11
C LEU A 11 -8.15 -35.67 14.23
N CYS A 12 -8.61 -35.45 12.99
CA CYS A 12 -8.09 -34.36 12.16
C CYS A 12 -8.29 -32.95 12.75
N LEU A 13 -9.32 -32.76 13.59
CA LEU A 13 -9.59 -31.48 14.26
C LEU A 13 -8.69 -31.25 15.49
N LEU A 14 -8.23 -32.31 16.15
CA LEU A 14 -7.44 -32.22 17.38
C LEU A 14 -5.93 -32.14 17.15
N TYR A 15 -5.44 -32.66 16.03
CA TYR A 15 -4.04 -32.50 15.59
C TYR A 15 -3.88 -31.31 14.64
N GLY A 16 -4.56 -30.20 14.94
CA GLY A 16 -4.45 -28.92 14.26
C GLY A 16 -3.03 -28.35 14.34
N VAL A 17 -2.08 -28.99 13.67
CA VAL A 17 -0.99 -28.30 13.02
C VAL A 17 -1.56 -27.89 11.67
N LEU A 18 -2.46 -26.90 11.71
CA LEU A 18 -2.55 -25.96 10.62
C LEU A 18 -1.12 -25.44 10.44
N ASN A 19 -0.37 -26.05 9.52
CA ASN A 19 0.66 -25.35 8.78
C ASN A 19 -0.08 -24.29 7.94
N LEU A 20 -0.72 -23.33 8.63
CA LEU A 20 -1.04 -22.05 8.04
C LEU A 20 0.31 -21.54 7.57
N PRO A 21 0.53 -21.33 6.26
CA PRO A 21 1.70 -20.60 5.84
C PRO A 21 1.73 -19.32 6.70
N PRO A 22 2.91 -18.91 7.22
CA PRO A 22 3.02 -17.64 7.93
C PRO A 22 2.27 -16.62 7.08
N ALA A 23 1.26 -15.96 7.66
CA ALA A 23 0.34 -15.11 6.91
C ALA A 23 1.18 -14.27 5.95
N LEU A 24 1.11 -14.61 4.65
CA LEU A 24 1.96 -14.01 3.65
C LEU A 24 1.60 -12.54 3.66
N THR A 25 2.45 -11.75 4.30
CA THR A 25 2.24 -10.32 4.39
C THR A 25 2.44 -9.76 3.00
N LEU A 26 1.47 -8.98 2.55
CA LEU A 26 1.46 -8.32 1.25
C LEU A 26 2.83 -7.71 0.91
N GLN A 27 3.29 -7.87 -0.32
CA GLN A 27 4.46 -7.17 -0.84
C GLN A 27 4.03 -6.05 -1.78
N CYS A 28 4.68 -4.90 -1.70
CA CYS A 28 4.41 -3.75 -2.58
C CYS A 28 5.71 -3.17 -3.11
N PHE A 29 5.61 -2.43 -4.21
CA PHE A 29 6.68 -1.52 -4.63
C PHE A 29 6.69 -0.29 -3.71
N ALA A 30 7.89 0.14 -3.34
CA ALA A 30 8.13 1.35 -2.57
C ALA A 30 9.17 2.24 -3.25
N CYS A 31 8.81 3.51 -3.40
CA CYS A 31 9.67 4.55 -3.94
C CYS A 31 9.11 5.92 -3.58
N LEU A 32 9.98 6.93 -3.65
CA LEU A 32 9.60 8.33 -3.61
C LEU A 32 10.43 9.07 -4.66
N GLU A 33 9.79 9.49 -5.74
CA GLU A 33 10.39 10.24 -6.82
C GLU A 33 9.88 11.67 -6.79
N TYR A 34 10.79 12.64 -6.78
CA TYR A 34 10.50 14.08 -6.86
C TYR A 34 11.63 14.75 -7.64
N PRO A 35 11.46 16.00 -8.13
CA PRO A 35 12.50 16.65 -8.93
C PRO A 35 13.81 16.78 -8.14
N GLY A 36 14.86 16.13 -8.65
CA GLY A 36 16.17 16.05 -8.01
C GLY A 36 16.40 14.85 -7.09
N SER A 37 15.43 13.94 -6.93
CA SER A 37 15.66 12.67 -6.22
C SER A 37 16.67 11.80 -6.98
N GLN A 38 17.55 11.12 -6.24
CA GLN A 38 18.46 10.12 -6.82
C GLN A 38 17.72 8.82 -7.16
N ASP A 39 16.68 8.52 -6.40
CA ASP A 39 15.85 7.33 -6.56
C ASP A 39 14.70 7.62 -7.53
N SER A 40 14.47 6.71 -8.47
CA SER A 40 13.34 6.74 -9.40
C SER A 40 12.37 5.59 -9.10
N CYS A 41 11.08 5.89 -9.25
CA CYS A 41 10.01 4.90 -9.20
C CYS A 41 9.99 3.93 -10.38
N ALA A 42 10.81 4.15 -11.43
CA ALA A 42 11.03 3.18 -12.50
C ALA A 42 11.78 1.92 -12.03
N SER A 43 12.54 2.01 -10.94
CA SER A 43 13.26 0.88 -10.33
C SER A 43 12.91 0.78 -8.84
N ALA A 44 11.61 0.82 -8.54
CA ALA A 44 11.10 0.80 -7.17
C ALA A 44 11.54 -0.46 -6.41
N SER A 45 11.85 -0.29 -5.12
CA SER A 45 12.24 -1.39 -4.24
C SER A 45 11.01 -2.22 -3.85
N VAL A 46 11.19 -3.52 -3.65
CA VAL A 46 10.13 -4.37 -3.07
C VAL A 46 10.21 -4.32 -1.56
N VAL A 47 9.08 -4.06 -0.91
CA VAL A 47 8.95 -4.08 0.55
C VAL A 47 7.88 -5.05 0.98
N GLN A 48 8.08 -5.65 2.15
CA GLN A 48 7.11 -6.49 2.81
C GLN A 48 6.26 -5.63 3.74
N CYS A 49 4.95 -5.60 3.52
CA CYS A 49 4.04 -4.76 4.27
C CYS A 49 3.86 -5.27 5.71
N PRO A 50 3.92 -4.39 6.72
CA PRO A 50 3.50 -4.75 8.07
C PRO A 50 2.04 -5.23 8.06
N SER A 51 1.67 -6.09 9.01
CA SER A 51 0.37 -6.78 9.05
C SER A 51 -0.87 -5.88 9.08
N PHE A 52 -0.73 -4.59 9.42
CA PHE A 52 -1.82 -3.61 9.37
C PHE A 52 -2.11 -3.09 7.95
N PHE A 53 -1.13 -3.15 7.05
CA PHE A 53 -1.24 -2.62 5.70
C PHE A 53 -1.64 -3.76 4.75
N ASP A 54 -2.88 -3.70 4.27
CA ASP A 54 -3.56 -4.71 3.47
C ASP A 54 -3.73 -4.30 2.00
N SER A 55 -3.16 -3.16 1.60
CA SER A 55 -3.16 -2.68 0.22
C SER A 55 -1.80 -2.10 -0.18
N CYS A 56 -1.57 -2.03 -1.48
CA CYS A 56 -0.51 -1.23 -2.06
C CYS A 56 -1.09 0.09 -2.59
N MET A 57 -0.31 1.16 -2.53
CA MET A 57 -0.68 2.48 -3.02
C MET A 57 0.31 3.02 -4.05
N THR A 58 -0.21 3.81 -4.98
CA THR A 58 0.55 4.70 -5.86
C THR A 58 -0.11 6.08 -5.83
N MET A 59 0.65 7.10 -5.42
CA MET A 59 0.22 8.49 -5.38
C MET A 59 1.02 9.29 -6.38
N VAL A 60 0.35 10.12 -7.17
CA VAL A 60 0.98 11.09 -8.05
C VAL A 60 0.41 12.46 -7.73
N ALA A 61 1.28 13.41 -7.36
CA ALA A 61 0.89 14.77 -7.06
C ALA A 61 1.70 15.76 -7.88
N SER A 62 1.06 16.79 -8.42
CA SER A 62 1.75 17.92 -9.04
C SER A 62 1.43 19.20 -8.31
N ALA A 63 2.46 19.96 -7.95
CA ALA A 63 2.36 21.23 -7.24
C ALA A 63 3.13 22.32 -7.98
N GLU A 64 2.75 23.57 -7.77
CA GLU A 64 3.45 24.74 -8.28
C GLU A 64 4.06 25.53 -7.13
N TYR A 65 5.34 25.86 -7.27
CA TYR A 65 6.08 26.76 -6.38
C TYR A 65 6.80 27.81 -7.21
N TYR A 66 6.56 29.09 -6.90
CA TYR A 66 7.20 30.22 -7.60
C TYR A 66 7.06 30.15 -9.14
N GLY A 67 5.91 29.70 -9.64
CA GLY A 67 5.64 29.55 -11.08
C GLY A 67 6.29 28.32 -11.74
N MET A 68 6.98 27.47 -10.98
CA MET A 68 7.55 26.20 -11.45
C MET A 68 6.68 25.03 -10.99
N GLN A 69 6.43 24.08 -11.90
CA GLN A 69 5.65 22.87 -11.60
C GLN A 69 6.57 21.70 -11.23
N TYR A 70 6.20 20.98 -10.18
CA TYR A 70 6.91 19.83 -9.64
C TYR A 70 5.95 18.66 -9.56
N THR A 71 6.35 17.49 -10.03
CA THR A 71 5.58 16.26 -9.93
C THR A 71 6.30 15.27 -9.04
N THR A 72 5.57 14.71 -8.08
CA THR A 72 6.05 13.69 -7.15
C THR A 72 5.25 12.42 -7.37
N THR A 73 5.95 11.29 -7.44
CA THR A 73 5.35 9.95 -7.43
C THR A 73 5.80 9.23 -6.17
N ALA A 74 4.86 8.61 -5.46
CA ALA A 74 5.16 7.79 -4.30
C ALA A 74 4.45 6.45 -4.42
N LYS A 75 5.16 5.37 -4.11
CA LYS A 75 4.60 4.02 -3.98
C LYS A 75 4.89 3.49 -2.58
N ASN A 76 3.94 2.79 -1.96
CA ASN A 76 4.17 2.13 -0.68
C ASN A 76 3.04 1.14 -0.34
N CYS A 77 3.16 0.46 0.80
CA CYS A 77 2.06 -0.18 1.50
C CYS A 77 1.07 0.88 2.02
N SER A 78 -0.22 0.55 2.02
CA SER A 78 -1.30 1.35 2.57
C SER A 78 -2.33 0.47 3.29
N SER A 79 -3.24 1.13 3.99
CA SER A 79 -4.41 0.49 4.59
C SER A 79 -5.61 0.84 3.75
N SER A 80 -6.34 -0.17 3.27
CA SER A 80 -7.57 -0.02 2.51
C SER A 80 -8.61 0.85 3.26
N ILE A 81 -8.62 0.79 4.59
CA ILE A 81 -9.59 1.47 5.45
C ILE A 81 -9.20 2.95 5.69
N TYR A 82 -7.91 3.26 5.82
CA TYR A 82 -7.45 4.57 6.30
C TYR A 82 -6.62 5.37 5.29
N GLY A 83 -5.92 4.69 4.38
CA GLY A 83 -4.92 5.30 3.49
C GLY A 83 -5.25 5.21 2.01
N CYS A 84 -6.45 4.72 1.65
CA CYS A 84 -6.89 4.55 0.26
C CYS A 84 -8.06 5.47 -0.14
N ASP A 85 -8.36 6.48 0.69
CA ASP A 85 -9.27 7.55 0.32
C ASP A 85 -8.47 8.68 -0.35
N GLU A 86 -8.65 8.83 -1.66
CA GLU A 86 -7.97 9.86 -2.45
C GLU A 86 -8.28 11.27 -1.93
N SER A 87 -9.52 11.55 -1.54
CA SER A 87 -9.93 12.87 -1.08
C SER A 87 -9.24 13.26 0.23
N VAL A 88 -9.10 12.30 1.14
CA VAL A 88 -8.41 12.48 2.43
C VAL A 88 -6.91 12.67 2.21
N MET A 89 -6.28 11.77 1.45
CA MET A 89 -4.83 11.83 1.19
C MET A 89 -4.44 13.09 0.42
N CYS A 90 -5.18 13.43 -0.63
CA CYS A 90 -4.94 14.66 -1.39
C CYS A 90 -5.24 15.91 -0.57
N GLY A 91 -6.18 15.85 0.39
CA GLY A 91 -6.39 16.91 1.38
C GLY A 91 -5.17 17.16 2.27
N TYR A 92 -4.51 16.09 2.73
CA TYR A 92 -3.25 16.22 3.48
C TYR A 92 -2.13 16.81 2.60
N VAL A 93 -1.96 16.31 1.38
CA VAL A 93 -0.96 16.85 0.44
C VAL A 93 -1.23 18.32 0.15
N GLN A 94 -2.48 18.71 -0.10
CA GLN A 94 -2.86 20.11 -0.32
C GLN A 94 -2.50 20.99 0.87
N THR A 95 -2.76 20.51 2.08
CA THR A 95 -2.42 21.23 3.32
C THR A 95 -0.91 21.43 3.44
N SER A 96 -0.11 20.38 3.16
CA SER A 96 1.36 20.46 3.18
C SER A 96 1.93 21.37 2.09
N VAL A 97 1.39 21.29 0.87
CA VAL A 97 1.82 22.13 -0.26
C VAL A 97 1.49 23.60 0.01
N SER A 98 0.26 23.88 0.46
CA SER A 98 -0.17 25.25 0.80
C SER A 98 0.62 25.81 1.98
N GLY A 99 0.90 25.00 3.00
CA GLY A 99 1.70 25.38 4.16
C GLY A 99 3.17 25.70 3.83
N SER A 100 3.68 25.21 2.70
CA SER A 100 5.01 25.52 2.18
C SER A 100 5.02 26.64 1.13
N GLY A 101 3.89 27.31 0.91
CA GLY A 101 3.77 28.42 -0.04
C GLY A 101 3.55 28.01 -1.50
N GLY A 102 3.23 26.74 -1.75
CA GLY A 102 2.88 26.22 -3.07
C GLY A 102 1.38 26.12 -3.30
N SER A 103 1.01 25.65 -4.49
CA SER A 103 -0.37 25.33 -4.88
C SER A 103 -0.45 23.95 -5.50
N LEU A 104 -1.26 23.05 -4.93
CA LEU A 104 -1.51 21.74 -5.55
C LEU A 104 -2.31 21.94 -6.83
N LYS A 105 -1.86 21.30 -7.91
CA LYS A 105 -2.49 21.33 -9.23
C LYS A 105 -3.24 20.05 -9.53
N SER A 106 -2.64 18.92 -9.15
CA SER A 106 -3.27 17.61 -9.24
C SER A 106 -2.78 16.71 -8.12
N CYS A 107 -3.63 15.77 -7.73
CA CYS A 107 -3.28 14.68 -6.85
C CYS A 107 -4.19 13.52 -7.20
N SER A 108 -3.61 12.34 -7.35
CA SER A 108 -4.34 11.08 -7.52
C SER A 108 -3.75 10.01 -6.64
N LEU A 109 -4.61 9.10 -6.21
CA LEU A 109 -4.27 7.96 -5.38
C LEU A 109 -4.92 6.71 -5.96
N ASN A 110 -4.09 5.73 -6.32
CA ASN A 110 -4.57 4.42 -6.70
C ASN A 110 -4.17 3.41 -5.62
N CYS A 111 -5.13 2.62 -5.15
CA CYS A 111 -4.89 1.50 -4.27
C CYS A 111 -5.30 0.18 -4.91
N CYS A 112 -4.56 -0.87 -4.63
CA CYS A 112 -4.84 -2.21 -5.11
C CYS A 112 -4.51 -3.25 -4.02
N SER A 113 -5.12 -4.43 -4.14
CA SER A 113 -4.88 -5.57 -3.25
C SER A 113 -4.15 -6.66 -4.02
N GLY A 114 -3.16 -7.29 -3.39
CA GLY A 114 -2.33 -8.34 -3.98
C GLY A 114 -0.90 -7.89 -4.22
N ASP A 115 0.01 -8.87 -4.25
CA ASP A 115 1.44 -8.59 -4.27
C ASP A 115 1.87 -7.78 -5.50
N LEU A 116 2.66 -6.75 -5.26
CA LEU A 116 3.37 -5.94 -6.26
C LEU A 116 2.45 -5.29 -7.29
N CYS A 117 1.21 -4.98 -6.92
CA CYS A 117 0.20 -4.47 -7.85
C CYS A 117 0.35 -2.97 -8.19
N ASN A 118 1.24 -2.23 -7.51
CA ASN A 118 1.30 -0.76 -7.52
C ASN A 118 2.44 -0.12 -8.32
#